data_AF-A0A356Z6I9-F1
#
_entry.id   AF-A0A356Z6I9-F1
#
_cell.length_a   1.000
_cell.length_b   1.000
_cell.length_c   1.000
_cell.angle_alpha   90.00
_cell.angle_beta   90.00
_cell.angle_gamma   90.00
#
_symmetry.space_group_name_H-M   'P 1'
#
loop_
_entity.id
_entity.type
_entity.pdbx_description
1 polymer ?
#
loop_
_entity_poly.entity_id
_entity_poly.type
_entity_poly.pdbx_seq_one_letter_code
_entity_poly.pdbx_strand_id
1 'polypeptide(L)'
;MKNFVEMMERYIIRLVIIGFVLMITVQAVMTQDQFRMYLSWSERLEGESLKYPVNAVQHDKSPAPEAVSPDAVIVLSVDKYSSLPRAVLMVNGKEKTTFNEREIQLKLKAGDVLEIDTTHYNFPVEFKVTSLSDNVAFPRKGQTWTSHQGLTMIGKIIVE
;
A
#
# COMPACT_ATOMS: atom_id res chain seq x y z
N MET A 1 -21.60 -52.37 -21.12
CA MET A 1 -20.49 -51.86 -20.30
C MET A 1 -19.53 -50.96 -21.08
N LYS A 2 -19.10 -51.30 -22.32
CA LYS A 2 -18.20 -50.45 -23.13
C LYS A 2 -18.66 -48.98 -23.29
N ASN A 3 -19.92 -48.76 -23.63
CA ASN A 3 -20.46 -47.41 -23.82
C ASN A 3 -20.45 -46.56 -22.53
N PHE A 4 -20.51 -47.20 -21.36
CA PHE A 4 -20.46 -46.53 -20.06
C PHE A 4 -19.01 -46.09 -19.73
N VAL A 5 -18.03 -46.92 -20.11
CA VAL A 5 -16.60 -46.61 -19.95
C VAL A 5 -16.20 -45.45 -20.88
N GLU A 6 -16.65 -45.46 -22.14
CA GLU A 6 -16.36 -44.38 -23.09
C GLU A 6 -17.00 -43.03 -22.68
N MET A 7 -18.20 -43.07 -22.10
CA MET A 7 -18.86 -41.86 -21.58
C MET A 7 -18.12 -41.31 -20.35
N MET A 8 -17.65 -42.18 -19.45
CA MET A 8 -16.87 -41.79 -18.28
C MET A 8 -15.50 -41.25 -18.65
N GLU A 9 -14.81 -41.86 -19.61
CA GLU A 9 -13.51 -41.41 -20.11
C GLU A 9 -13.59 -39.98 -20.66
N ARG A 10 -14.58 -39.69 -21.51
CA ARG A 10 -14.79 -38.34 -22.05
C ARG A 10 -15.09 -37.30 -20.98
N TYR A 11 -15.80 -37.69 -19.92
CA TYR A 11 -16.09 -36.81 -18.78
C TYR A 11 -14.86 -36.54 -17.92
N ILE A 12 -14.05 -37.56 -17.63
CA ILE A 12 -12.82 -37.43 -16.85
C ILE A 12 -11.84 -36.51 -17.58
N ILE A 13 -11.65 -36.69 -18.89
CA ILE A 13 -10.75 -35.85 -19.68
C ILE A 13 -11.22 -34.38 -19.66
N ARG A 14 -12.52 -34.11 -19.86
CA ARG A 14 -13.07 -32.75 -19.77
C ARG A 14 -12.88 -32.13 -18.38
N LEU A 15 -13.10 -32.92 -17.32
CA LEU A 15 -12.94 -32.45 -15.95
C LEU A 15 -11.48 -32.08 -15.66
N VAL A 16 -10.53 -32.90 -16.11
CA VAL A 16 -9.09 -32.61 -15.94
C VAL A 16 -8.70 -31.35 -16.70
N ILE A 17 -9.16 -31.17 -17.95
CA ILE A 17 -8.87 -29.96 -18.74
C ILE A 17 -9.46 -28.73 -18.07
N ILE A 18 -10.72 -28.79 -17.61
CA ILE A 18 -11.37 -27.68 -16.89
C ILE A 18 -10.60 -27.35 -15.60
N GLY A 19 -10.21 -28.37 -14.83
CA GLY A 19 -9.43 -28.18 -13.61
C GLY A 19 -8.06 -27.56 -13.88
N PHE A 20 -7.38 -27.97 -14.94
CA PHE A 20 -6.09 -27.42 -15.34
C PHE A 20 -6.21 -25.95 -15.79
N VAL A 21 -7.21 -25.64 -16.61
CA VAL A 21 -7.51 -24.26 -17.03
C VAL A 21 -7.85 -23.39 -15.81
N LEU A 22 -8.67 -23.89 -14.90
CA LEU A 22 -9.04 -23.18 -13.68
C LEU A 22 -7.84 -22.96 -12.75
N MET A 23 -6.93 -23.92 -12.66
CA MET A 23 -5.69 -23.75 -11.89
C MET A 23 -4.82 -22.65 -12.51
N ILE A 24 -4.66 -22.64 -13.84
CA ILE A 24 -3.89 -21.62 -14.56
C ILE A 24 -4.53 -20.24 -14.39
N THR A 25 -5.85 -20.11 -14.45
CA THR A 25 -6.51 -18.81 -14.26
C THR A 25 -6.33 -18.30 -12.84
N VAL A 26 -6.44 -19.16 -11.81
CA VAL A 26 -6.17 -18.79 -10.42
C VAL A 26 -4.70 -18.34 -10.25
N GLN A 27 -3.75 -19.08 -10.82
CA GLN A 27 -2.34 -18.69 -10.79
C GLN A 27 -2.10 -17.35 -11.50
N ALA A 28 -2.72 -17.13 -12.66
CA ALA A 28 -2.59 -15.87 -13.41
C ALA A 28 -3.15 -14.67 -12.62
N VAL A 29 -4.29 -14.84 -11.97
CA VAL A 29 -4.88 -13.83 -11.08
C VAL A 29 -4.00 -13.58 -9.87
N MET A 30 -3.46 -14.62 -9.23
CA MET A 30 -2.57 -14.47 -8.07
C MET A 30 -1.18 -13.93 -8.41
N THR A 31 -0.71 -14.12 -9.65
CA THR A 31 0.60 -13.60 -10.11
C THR A 31 0.57 -12.09 -10.34
N GLN A 32 -0.61 -11.50 -10.49
CA GLN A 32 -0.75 -10.05 -10.42
C GLN A 32 -0.87 -9.66 -8.94
N ASP A 33 0.17 -9.04 -8.40
CA ASP A 33 0.37 -8.54 -7.02
C ASP A 33 -0.73 -7.56 -6.51
N GLN A 34 -2.02 -7.88 -6.63
CA GLN A 34 -3.14 -7.01 -6.26
C GLN A 34 -3.59 -7.17 -4.80
N PHE A 35 -2.94 -8.05 -4.02
CA PHE A 35 -3.31 -8.24 -2.61
C PHE A 35 -2.87 -7.09 -1.67
N ARG A 36 -2.17 -6.06 -2.17
CA ARG A 36 -1.85 -4.84 -1.39
C ARG A 36 -3.02 -3.84 -1.29
N MET A 37 -4.08 -4.02 -2.08
CA MET A 37 -5.25 -3.12 -2.08
C MET A 37 -6.32 -3.51 -1.04
N TYR A 38 -6.26 -4.70 -0.45
CA TYR A 38 -7.29 -5.15 0.50
C TYR A 38 -7.25 -4.39 1.83
N LEU A 39 -6.08 -3.91 2.30
CA LEU A 39 -6.02 -3.08 3.50
C LEU A 39 -6.72 -1.72 3.33
N SER A 40 -6.60 -1.10 2.15
CA SER A 40 -7.24 0.20 1.90
C SER A 40 -8.75 0.05 1.73
N TRP A 41 -9.22 -1.09 1.24
CA TRP A 41 -10.64 -1.35 1.07
C TRP A 41 -11.32 -1.73 2.39
N SER A 42 -10.65 -2.48 3.27
CA SER A 42 -11.15 -2.74 4.63
C SER A 42 -11.23 -1.46 5.48
N GLU A 43 -10.24 -0.55 5.41
CA GLU A 43 -10.30 0.73 6.14
C GLU A 43 -11.42 1.65 5.61
N ARG A 44 -11.75 1.58 4.31
CA ARG A 44 -12.90 2.31 3.73
C ARG A 44 -14.25 1.71 4.10
N LEU A 45 -14.30 0.42 4.43
CA LEU A 45 -15.51 -0.28 4.89
C LEU A 45 -15.68 -0.22 6.41
N GLU A 46 -14.61 0.02 7.18
CA GLU A 46 -14.63 0.21 8.64
C GLU A 46 -15.27 1.52 9.10
N GLY A 47 -15.65 2.40 8.17
CA GLY A 47 -16.51 3.53 8.46
C GLY A 47 -15.93 4.83 7.95
N GLU A 48 -16.72 5.52 7.15
CA GLU A 48 -16.65 6.98 7.05
C GLU A 48 -16.67 7.53 8.48
N SER A 49 -15.50 7.87 9.03
CA SER A 49 -15.42 8.56 10.31
C SER A 49 -16.23 9.84 10.14
N LEU A 50 -17.42 9.87 10.78
CA LEU A 50 -18.33 10.99 10.80
C LEU A 50 -17.52 12.28 10.90
N LYS A 51 -17.44 13.02 9.79
CA LYS A 51 -16.98 14.40 9.81
C LYS A 51 -17.99 15.16 10.65
N TYR A 52 -17.79 15.20 11.97
CA TYR A 52 -18.41 16.21 12.80
C TYR A 52 -17.89 17.56 12.30
N PRO A 53 -18.75 18.45 11.77
CA PRO A 53 -18.33 19.79 11.40
C PRO A 53 -18.21 20.58 12.70
N VAL A 54 -17.03 20.59 13.30
CA VAL A 54 -16.76 21.47 14.44
C VAL A 54 -16.34 22.85 13.90
N ASN A 55 -17.34 23.73 13.90
CA ASN A 55 -17.28 25.17 14.13
C ASN A 55 -16.87 26.11 12.99
N ALA A 56 -17.90 26.65 12.33
CA ALA A 56 -17.98 28.08 12.08
C ALA A 56 -18.45 28.79 13.36
N VAL A 57 -17.53 29.19 14.26
CA VAL A 57 -17.79 30.23 15.28
C VAL A 57 -16.49 30.98 15.55
N GLN A 58 -16.51 32.30 15.29
CA GLN A 58 -15.47 33.27 15.64
C GLN A 58 -15.56 33.67 17.13
N HIS A 59 -14.38 33.97 17.73
CA HIS A 59 -14.15 34.57 19.06
C HIS A 59 -14.62 33.71 20.25
N ASP A 60 -13.93 33.54 21.38
CA ASP A 60 -12.99 34.40 22.09
C ASP A 60 -12.14 33.54 23.08
N LYS A 61 -11.08 34.15 23.61
CA LYS A 61 -10.01 33.66 24.52
C LYS A 61 -10.27 32.46 25.46
N SER A 62 -9.45 31.42 25.32
CA SER A 62 -8.78 30.67 26.41
C SER A 62 -7.76 29.68 25.79
N PRO A 63 -6.53 29.48 26.31
CA PRO A 63 -5.57 28.58 25.70
C PRO A 63 -6.03 27.13 25.90
N ALA A 64 -6.67 26.57 24.87
CA ALA A 64 -6.79 25.12 24.74
C ALA A 64 -5.36 24.55 24.69
N PRO A 65 -5.06 23.41 25.34
CA PRO A 65 -3.76 22.78 25.21
C PRO A 65 -3.52 22.57 23.72
N GLU A 66 -2.47 23.20 23.20
CA GLU A 66 -1.97 22.92 21.87
C GLU A 66 -1.75 21.40 21.84
N ALA A 67 -2.63 20.69 21.14
CA ALA A 67 -2.41 19.30 20.82
C ALA A 67 -1.13 19.30 20.00
N VAL A 68 -0.02 18.99 20.66
CA VAL A 68 1.31 18.84 20.08
C VAL A 68 1.11 17.93 18.89
N SER A 69 1.13 18.50 17.68
CA SER A 69 1.08 17.72 16.46
C SER A 69 2.35 16.88 16.51
N PRO A 70 2.28 15.54 16.61
CA PRO A 70 3.48 14.74 16.70
C PRO A 70 4.00 14.68 15.27
N ASP A 71 4.82 15.68 14.92
CA ASP A 71 5.50 15.71 13.64
C ASP A 71 6.37 14.44 13.56
N ALA A 72 6.09 13.63 12.55
CA ALA A 72 6.80 12.39 12.28
C ALA A 72 7.77 12.62 11.13
N VAL A 73 9.03 12.24 11.31
CA VAL A 73 10.04 12.29 10.25
C VAL A 73 10.38 10.88 9.82
N ILE A 74 10.24 10.59 8.54
CA ILE A 74 10.56 9.29 7.96
C ILE A 74 11.57 9.47 6.84
N VAL A 75 12.59 8.63 6.85
CA VAL A 75 13.55 8.52 5.74
C VAL A 75 13.34 7.20 5.03
N LEU A 76 13.03 7.29 3.74
CA LEU A 76 12.84 6.15 2.85
C LEU A 76 14.01 6.08 1.87
N SER A 77 14.53 4.88 1.65
CA SER A 77 15.57 4.61 0.65
C SER A 77 15.11 3.61 -0.39
N VAL A 78 15.63 3.74 -1.61
CA VAL A 78 15.59 2.67 -2.61
C VAL A 78 16.84 1.81 -2.48
N ASP A 79 16.68 0.49 -2.42
CA ASP A 79 17.82 -0.38 -2.09
C ASP A 79 18.73 -0.64 -3.30
N LYS A 80 18.15 -1.05 -4.44
CA LYS A 80 18.89 -1.51 -5.63
C LYS A 80 19.22 -0.43 -6.65
N TYR A 81 18.75 0.80 -6.44
CA TYR A 81 18.86 1.89 -7.42
C TYR A 81 19.40 3.16 -6.76
N SER A 82 20.18 3.94 -7.50
CA SER A 82 20.71 5.23 -7.02
C SER A 82 19.64 6.34 -7.03
N SER A 83 18.63 6.22 -7.87
CA SER A 83 17.45 7.07 -7.91
C SER A 83 16.35 6.41 -8.73
N LEU A 84 15.11 6.83 -8.50
CA LEU A 84 13.92 6.45 -9.27
C LEU A 84 13.04 7.70 -9.49
N PRO A 85 13.43 8.63 -10.38
CA PRO A 85 12.76 9.94 -10.51
C PRO A 85 11.29 9.86 -10.96
N ARG A 86 10.88 8.72 -11.55
CA ARG A 86 9.48 8.46 -11.93
C ARG A 86 8.69 7.65 -10.88
N ALA A 87 9.29 7.34 -9.72
CA ALA A 87 8.56 6.79 -8.59
C ALA A 87 7.98 7.97 -7.80
N VAL A 88 6.67 8.03 -7.71
CA VAL A 88 5.97 9.13 -7.04
C VAL A 88 5.58 8.68 -5.65
N LEU A 89 5.99 9.46 -4.66
CA LEU A 89 5.54 9.26 -3.29
C LEU A 89 4.34 10.15 -3.03
N MET A 90 3.28 9.54 -2.52
CA MET A 90 2.00 10.16 -2.24
C MET A 90 1.70 10.09 -0.74
N VAL A 91 1.11 11.16 -0.22
CA VAL A 91 0.62 11.25 1.16
C VAL A 91 -0.86 11.58 1.10
N ASN A 92 -1.71 10.73 1.68
CA ASN A 92 -3.17 10.84 1.63
C ASN A 92 -3.69 11.02 0.18
N GLY A 93 -3.18 10.21 -0.77
CA GLY A 93 -3.56 10.28 -2.18
C GLY A 93 -3.07 11.51 -2.95
N LYS A 94 -2.21 12.36 -2.37
CA LYS A 94 -1.63 13.52 -3.05
C LYS A 94 -0.14 13.33 -3.27
N GLU A 95 0.32 13.62 -4.48
CA GLU A 95 1.74 13.60 -4.81
C GLU A 95 2.51 14.60 -3.93
N LYS A 96 3.56 14.11 -3.27
CA LYS A 96 4.37 14.90 -2.36
C LYS A 96 5.77 15.14 -2.91
N THR A 97 6.40 14.09 -3.43
CA THR A 97 7.76 14.15 -3.97
C THR A 97 8.05 12.91 -4.83
N THR A 98 9.22 12.89 -5.46
CA THR A 98 9.72 11.74 -6.23
C THR A 98 11.09 11.32 -5.71
N PHE A 99 11.50 10.08 -6.02
CA PHE A 99 12.83 9.57 -5.66
C PHE A 99 13.91 10.07 -6.62
N ASN A 100 14.16 11.38 -6.67
CA ASN A 100 15.25 11.96 -7.46
C ASN A 100 16.64 11.55 -6.95
N GLU A 101 16.72 11.24 -5.66
CA GLU A 101 17.89 10.71 -4.97
C GLU A 101 17.57 9.31 -4.43
N ARG A 102 18.61 8.63 -3.91
CA ARG A 102 18.46 7.29 -3.32
C ARG A 102 17.58 7.31 -2.07
N GLU A 103 17.70 8.38 -1.29
CA GLU A 103 17.00 8.56 -0.03
C GLU A 103 16.16 9.83 -0.07
N ILE A 104 14.99 9.79 0.55
CA ILE A 104 14.11 10.94 0.70
C ILE A 104 13.66 11.04 2.16
N GLN A 105 13.64 12.27 2.66
CA GLN A 105 13.13 12.58 3.99
C GLN A 105 11.77 13.26 3.89
N LEU A 106 10.83 12.81 4.71
CA LEU A 106 9.46 13.30 4.72
C LEU A 106 9.05 13.71 6.11
N LYS A 107 8.33 14.83 6.18
CA LYS A 107 7.61 15.28 7.37
C LYS A 107 6.15 14.91 7.20
N LEU A 108 5.66 14.06 8.09
CA LEU A 108 4.33 13.50 8.10
C LEU A 108 3.66 13.80 9.44
N LYS A 109 2.35 13.62 9.51
CA LYS A 109 1.57 13.74 10.73
C LYS A 109 0.99 12.39 11.13
N ALA A 110 0.63 12.28 12.40
CA ALA A 110 -0.18 11.19 12.90
C ALA A 110 -1.41 10.96 12.00
N GLY A 111 -1.62 9.73 11.55
CA GLY A 111 -2.75 9.35 10.71
C GLY A 111 -2.57 9.58 9.21
N ASP A 112 -1.46 10.16 8.76
CA ASP A 112 -1.17 10.29 7.32
C ASP A 112 -0.98 8.90 6.70
N VAL A 113 -1.54 8.68 5.51
CA VAL A 113 -1.38 7.46 4.74
C VAL A 113 -0.27 7.64 3.71
N LEU A 114 0.74 6.77 3.74
CA LEU A 114 1.87 6.80 2.82
C LEU A 114 1.70 5.78 1.71
N GLU A 115 1.85 6.23 0.47
CA GLU A 115 1.66 5.42 -0.74
C GLU A 115 2.80 5.72 -1.73
N ILE A 116 3.23 4.71 -2.48
CA ILE A 116 4.23 4.85 -3.54
C ILE A 116 3.62 4.36 -4.85
N ASP A 117 3.66 5.20 -5.87
CA ASP A 117 3.35 4.84 -7.25
C ASP A 117 4.64 4.47 -8.00
N THR A 118 4.70 3.22 -8.46
CA THR A 118 5.75 2.70 -9.34
C THR A 118 5.25 2.27 -10.71
N THR A 119 4.07 2.73 -11.14
CA THR A 119 3.43 2.35 -12.41
C THR A 119 4.34 2.52 -13.63
N HIS A 120 5.29 3.46 -13.56
CA HIS A 120 6.25 3.70 -14.64
C HIS A 120 7.34 2.61 -14.79
N TYR A 121 7.58 1.78 -13.77
CA TYR A 121 8.61 0.75 -13.78
C TYR A 121 8.03 -0.63 -14.01
N ASN A 122 8.64 -1.38 -14.94
CA ASN A 122 8.25 -2.74 -15.30
C ASN A 122 9.04 -3.82 -14.55
N PHE A 123 9.61 -3.48 -13.40
CA PHE A 123 10.39 -4.37 -12.54
C PHE A 123 10.06 -4.11 -11.08
N PRO A 124 10.21 -5.11 -10.19
CA PRO A 124 9.95 -4.93 -8.78
C PRO A 124 10.95 -3.95 -8.16
N VAL A 125 10.42 -2.95 -7.46
CA VAL A 125 11.21 -1.93 -6.75
C VAL A 125 11.09 -2.16 -5.25
N GLU A 126 12.22 -2.22 -4.56
CA GLU A 126 12.26 -2.38 -3.11
C GLU A 126 12.59 -1.05 -2.41
N PHE A 127 11.70 -0.67 -1.50
CA PHE A 127 11.82 0.51 -0.64
C PHE A 127 12.05 0.08 0.80
N LYS A 128 12.85 0.84 1.53
CA LYS A 128 13.22 0.55 2.91
C LYS A 128 13.12 1.78 3.79
N VAL A 129 12.64 1.63 5.02
CA VAL A 129 12.77 2.65 6.06
C VAL A 129 14.19 2.63 6.61
N THR A 130 14.97 3.67 6.35
CA THR A 130 16.33 3.79 6.90
C THR A 130 16.31 4.43 8.28
N SER A 131 15.48 5.44 8.48
CA SER A 131 15.37 6.17 9.74
C SER A 131 13.95 6.68 9.99
N LEU A 132 13.64 6.84 11.27
CA LEU A 132 12.37 7.36 11.79
C LEU A 132 12.69 8.31 12.95
N SER A 133 11.80 9.26 13.22
CA SER A 133 11.80 9.98 14.48
C SER A 133 11.32 9.09 15.62
N ASP A 134 11.76 9.39 16.83
CA ASP A 134 11.55 8.55 18.03
C ASP A 134 10.07 8.38 18.40
N ASN A 135 9.22 9.29 17.95
CA ASN A 135 7.78 9.30 18.18
C ASN A 135 6.99 8.46 17.17
N VAL A 136 7.62 7.72 16.25
CA VAL A 136 6.89 6.93 15.24
C VAL A 136 6.81 5.46 15.65
N ALA A 137 5.59 4.99 15.94
CA ALA A 137 5.27 3.60 16.24
C ALA A 137 5.19 2.73 14.97
N PHE A 138 4.66 3.30 13.88
CA PHE A 138 4.53 2.64 12.58
C PHE A 138 4.70 3.65 11.43
N PRO A 139 5.44 3.32 10.35
CA PRO A 139 6.16 2.06 10.08
C PRO A 139 7.38 1.87 10.99
N ARG A 140 8.00 0.68 10.97
CA ARG A 140 9.18 0.36 11.80
C ARG A 140 10.49 0.56 11.04
N LYS A 141 11.56 0.92 11.75
CA LYS A 141 12.90 1.06 11.18
C LYS A 141 13.35 -0.26 10.56
N GLY A 142 13.88 -0.22 9.35
CA GLY A 142 14.34 -1.39 8.61
C GLY A 142 13.24 -2.17 7.87
N GLN A 143 11.97 -1.80 8.01
CA GLN A 143 10.88 -2.41 7.26
C GLN A 143 11.06 -2.16 5.75
N THR A 144 10.82 -3.19 4.95
CA THR A 144 10.92 -3.14 3.49
C THR A 144 9.57 -3.39 2.83
N TRP A 145 9.37 -2.79 1.66
CA TRP A 145 8.24 -3.06 0.79
C TRP A 145 8.70 -3.19 -0.64
N THR A 146 8.24 -4.25 -1.30
CA THR A 146 8.40 -4.43 -2.73
C THR A 146 7.15 -3.96 -3.46
N SER A 147 7.33 -3.05 -4.40
CA SER A 147 6.29 -2.54 -5.29
C SER A 147 6.45 -3.16 -6.68
N HIS A 148 5.35 -3.68 -7.23
CA HIS A 148 5.32 -4.41 -8.51
C HIS A 148 4.45 -3.64 -9.50
N GLN A 149 5.06 -2.69 -10.23
CA GLN A 149 4.42 -1.92 -11.30
C GLN A 149 3.00 -1.42 -10.94
N GLY A 150 2.90 -0.57 -9.91
CA GLY A 150 1.60 -0.03 -9.50
C GLY A 150 1.65 0.80 -8.23
N LEU A 151 0.46 1.11 -7.70
CA LEU A 151 0.31 1.84 -6.45
C LEU A 151 0.45 0.88 -5.25
N THR A 152 1.40 1.18 -4.38
CA THR A 152 1.71 0.40 -3.17
C THR A 152 1.49 1.23 -1.93
N MET A 153 0.51 0.84 -1.12
CA MET A 153 0.30 1.42 0.20
C MET A 153 1.36 0.90 1.18
N ILE A 154 2.09 1.80 1.82
CA ILE A 154 3.02 1.51 2.91
C ILE A 154 2.24 1.36 4.21
N GLY A 155 1.27 2.24 4.43
CA GLY A 155 0.35 2.23 5.56
C GLY A 155 0.20 3.60 6.22
N LYS A 156 -0.55 3.61 7.33
CA LYS A 156 -0.88 4.82 8.09
C LYS A 156 0.15 5.11 9.17
N ILE A 157 0.61 6.35 9.25
CA ILE A 157 1.59 6.77 10.26
C ILE A 157 0.94 6.73 11.65
N ILE A 158 1.53 5.96 12.54
CA ILE A 158 1.14 5.91 13.95
C ILE A 158 2.28 6.49 14.76
N VAL A 159 1.95 7.39 15.68
CA VAL A 159 2.88 8.03 16.60
C VAL A 159 2.52 7.66 18.03
N GLU A 160 3.53 7.55 18.90
CA GLU A 160 3.36 7.27 20.34
C GLU A 160 3.14 8.54 21.16
#